data_AF-A0A3A5UL58-F1
#
_entry.id   AF-A0A3A5UL58-F1
#
_cell.length_a   1.000
_cell.length_b   1.000
_cell.length_c   1.000
_cell.angle_alpha   90.00
_cell.angle_beta   90.00
_cell.angle_gamma   90.00
#
_symmetry.space_group_name_H-M   'P 1'
#
loop_
_entity.id
_entity.type
_entity.pdbx_description
1 polymer ?
#
loop_
_entity_poly.entity_id
_entity_poly.type
_entity_poly.pdbx_seq_one_letter_code
_entity_poly.pdbx_strand_id
1 'polypeptide(L)'
;MEGDNITVEKTRVPERAPLMAWLISCILLTVWNLARGLNLWAGYNFGGTVMALIAISILWSGRVRMPALPLWIAYFATMLHFIGGSLGAADSGPGPFCFDGMQPGEWLCADGVNGMYHVHPWWDKVVHGMNSTAIAIAWALGWRRMSEHNDWNLSPRTVAYTAFSLSVAIGVAYEVYEFFGKTMFQTIDQGGYVNTASDLVSDMLGAGLGVLFAHFYDPMNKTSSSTGGDKLPTQVTLTNIATFPLLVIGTVLSLDFLLLSGGIVSEDYDLIGQLMLGSIFVGMALIAGRIAQQSQANKSKA
;
A
#
# COMPACT_ATOMS: atom_id res chain seq x y z
N MET A 1 51.86 15.70 -9.21
CA MET A 1 51.42 14.52 -8.44
C MET A 1 50.59 15.03 -7.29
N GLU A 2 49.29 15.19 -7.52
CA GLU A 2 48.36 15.58 -6.48
C GLU A 2 47.20 14.61 -6.61
N GLY A 3 47.16 13.68 -5.66
CA GLY A 3 46.35 12.48 -5.73
C GLY A 3 44.89 12.79 -5.48
N ASP A 4 44.05 12.25 -6.35
CA ASP A 4 42.62 12.09 -6.17
C ASP A 4 42.31 11.50 -4.79
N ASN A 5 41.88 12.36 -3.86
CA ASN A 5 41.08 11.95 -2.72
C ASN A 5 39.60 12.01 -3.13
N ILE A 6 39.23 11.24 -4.15
CA ILE A 6 37.83 10.82 -4.31
C ILE A 6 37.65 9.61 -3.41
N THR A 7 37.60 9.86 -2.10
CA THR A 7 36.88 8.96 -1.21
C THR A 7 35.46 8.92 -1.72
N VAL A 8 35.13 7.86 -2.46
CA VAL A 8 33.76 7.46 -2.75
C VAL A 8 33.08 7.32 -1.41
N GLU A 9 32.48 8.41 -0.95
CA GLU A 9 31.52 8.39 0.13
C GLU A 9 30.45 7.43 -0.37
N LYS A 10 30.49 6.18 0.11
CA LYS A 10 29.39 5.23 0.01
C LYS A 10 28.23 5.94 0.67
N THR A 11 27.50 6.71 -0.13
CA THR A 11 26.44 7.60 0.29
C THR A 11 25.52 6.80 1.18
N ARG A 12 25.36 7.27 2.43
CA ARG A 12 24.43 6.70 3.41
C ARG A 12 23.11 6.47 2.68
N VAL A 13 22.68 5.21 2.64
CA VAL A 13 21.39 4.83 2.06
C VAL A 13 20.32 5.67 2.79
N PRO A 14 19.67 6.66 2.13
CA PRO A 14 18.81 7.63 2.80
C PRO A 14 17.47 7.03 3.27
N GLU A 15 17.31 5.73 3.05
CA GLU A 15 16.11 4.90 3.28
C GLU A 15 15.92 4.51 4.74
N ARG A 16 16.96 4.60 5.57
CA ARG A 16 16.93 4.08 6.94
C ARG A 16 16.01 4.88 7.84
N ALA A 17 16.03 6.21 7.74
CA ALA A 17 15.22 7.07 8.61
C ALA A 17 13.71 6.83 8.48
N PRO A 18 13.09 6.84 7.27
CA PRO A 18 11.65 6.58 7.15
C PRO A 18 11.26 5.16 7.57
N LEU A 19 12.09 4.15 7.27
CA LEU A 19 11.81 2.76 7.67
C LEU A 19 11.90 2.57 9.19
N MET A 20 12.90 3.17 9.83
CA MET A 20 13.02 3.15 11.29
C MET A 20 11.90 3.94 11.96
N ALA A 21 11.50 5.09 11.39
CA ALA A 21 10.35 5.85 11.87
C ALA A 21 9.08 5.01 11.80
N TRP A 22 8.83 4.32 10.68
CA TRP A 22 7.70 3.40 10.55
C TRP A 22 7.73 2.31 11.63
N LEU A 23 8.86 1.61 11.78
CA LEU A 23 9.02 0.54 12.76
C LEU A 23 8.75 1.05 14.19
N ILE A 24 9.39 2.15 14.58
CA ILE A 24 9.28 2.73 15.92
C ILE A 24 7.84 3.19 16.18
N SER A 25 7.22 3.89 15.23
CA SER A 25 5.84 4.37 15.38
C SER A 25 4.85 3.22 15.56
N CYS A 26 4.96 2.15 14.76
CA CYS A 26 4.11 0.96 14.93
C CYS A 26 4.33 0.27 16.29
N ILE A 27 5.58 0.16 16.77
CA ILE A 27 5.87 -0.42 18.10
C ILE A 27 5.25 0.44 19.20
N LEU A 28 5.44 1.77 19.15
CA LEU A 28 4.90 2.69 20.14
C LEU A 28 3.37 2.64 20.16
N LEU A 29 2.72 2.69 18.99
CA LEU A 29 1.26 2.59 18.89
C LEU A 29 0.74 1.23 19.36
N THR A 30 1.48 0.12 19.10
CA THR A 30 1.13 -1.21 19.62
C THR A 30 1.11 -1.21 21.14
N VAL A 31 2.20 -0.75 21.77
CA VAL A 31 2.32 -0.70 23.23
C VAL A 31 1.27 0.24 23.83
N TRP A 32 1.05 1.41 23.22
CA TRP A 32 0.05 2.38 23.68
C TRP A 32 -1.37 1.84 23.60
N ASN A 33 -1.71 1.10 22.54
CA ASN A 33 -3.02 0.47 22.40
C ASN A 33 -3.22 -0.68 23.38
N LEU A 34 -2.22 -1.55 23.57
CA LEU A 34 -2.27 -2.62 24.58
C LEU A 34 -2.44 -2.05 26.00
N ALA A 35 -1.72 -0.98 26.33
CA ALA A 35 -1.81 -0.34 27.64
C ALA A 35 -3.21 0.25 27.93
N ARG A 36 -4.00 0.52 26.89
CA ARG A 36 -5.38 1.01 26.99
C ARG A 36 -6.45 -0.06 26.79
N GLY A 37 -6.07 -1.32 26.57
CA GLY A 37 -7.01 -2.40 26.25
C GLY A 37 -7.56 -2.36 24.82
N LEU A 38 -6.98 -1.54 23.94
CA LEU A 38 -7.39 -1.34 22.55
C LEU A 38 -6.84 -2.47 21.64
N ASN A 39 -7.24 -3.71 21.93
CA ASN A 39 -6.62 -4.92 21.36
C ASN A 39 -6.71 -4.98 19.82
N LEU A 40 -7.81 -4.48 19.23
CA LEU A 40 -7.99 -4.44 17.78
C LEU A 40 -6.84 -3.65 17.12
N TRP A 41 -6.70 -2.38 17.48
CA TRP A 41 -5.68 -1.51 16.91
C TRP A 41 -4.27 -1.87 17.36
N ALA A 42 -4.10 -2.49 18.53
CA ALA A 42 -2.82 -3.10 18.89
C ALA A 42 -2.42 -4.18 17.88
N GLY A 43 -3.37 -5.03 17.45
CA GLY A 43 -3.15 -6.04 16.41
C GLY A 43 -2.75 -5.44 15.06
N TYR A 44 -3.49 -4.42 14.59
CA TYR A 44 -3.15 -3.70 13.35
C TYR A 44 -1.74 -3.09 13.41
N ASN A 45 -1.41 -2.42 14.51
CA ASN A 45 -0.09 -1.79 14.68
C ASN A 45 1.03 -2.83 14.77
N PHE A 46 0.78 -3.99 15.40
CA PHE A 46 1.72 -5.10 15.42
C PHE A 46 1.93 -5.69 14.02
N GLY A 47 0.86 -5.86 13.23
CA GLY A 47 0.95 -6.19 11.81
C GLY A 47 1.80 -5.18 11.04
N GLY A 48 1.61 -3.89 11.31
CA GLY A 48 2.46 -2.80 10.79
C GLY A 48 3.93 -2.95 11.18
N THR A 49 4.24 -3.34 12.42
CA THR A 49 5.62 -3.65 12.87
C THR A 49 6.22 -4.79 12.05
N VAL A 50 5.48 -5.88 11.84
CA VAL A 50 5.94 -7.03 11.03
C VAL A 50 6.20 -6.59 9.59
N MET A 51 5.29 -5.81 9.00
CA MET A 51 5.44 -5.26 7.64
C MET A 51 6.67 -4.35 7.52
N ALA A 52 6.91 -3.48 8.50
CA ALA A 52 8.09 -2.63 8.56
C ALA A 52 9.38 -3.45 8.65
N LEU A 53 9.41 -4.52 9.45
CA LEU A 53 10.57 -5.42 9.56
C LEU A 53 10.85 -6.15 8.24
N ILE A 54 9.80 -6.62 7.54
CA ILE A 54 9.93 -7.24 6.22
C ILE A 54 10.50 -6.21 5.22
N ALA A 55 9.94 -5.00 5.16
CA ALA A 55 10.42 -3.93 4.28
C ALA A 55 11.90 -3.58 4.57
N ILE A 56 12.27 -3.46 5.85
CA ILE A 56 13.66 -3.27 6.28
C ILE A 56 14.52 -4.44 5.77
N SER A 57 14.13 -5.69 5.98
CA SER A 57 14.94 -6.84 5.53
C SER A 57 15.23 -6.83 4.03
N ILE A 58 14.26 -6.40 3.22
CA ILE A 58 14.39 -6.30 1.76
C ILE A 58 15.31 -5.14 1.38
N LEU A 59 15.02 -3.94 1.88
CA LEU A 59 15.70 -2.69 1.49
C LEU A 59 17.10 -2.58 2.11
N TRP A 60 17.30 -3.12 3.30
CA TRP A 60 18.58 -3.08 4.01
C TRP A 60 19.67 -3.89 3.32
N SER A 61 19.29 -4.88 2.50
CA SER A 61 20.23 -5.64 1.66
C SER A 61 20.94 -4.78 0.63
N GLY A 62 20.44 -3.55 0.36
CA GLY A 62 20.97 -2.62 -0.63
C GLY A 62 20.73 -3.04 -2.08
N ARG A 63 20.05 -4.18 -2.31
CA ARG A 63 19.68 -4.69 -3.64
C ARG A 63 18.51 -3.92 -4.25
N VAL A 64 17.67 -3.34 -3.41
CA VAL A 64 16.59 -2.43 -3.79
C VAL A 64 16.91 -1.11 -3.14
N ARG A 65 16.97 -0.04 -3.93
CA ARG A 65 17.18 1.32 -3.45
C ARG A 65 15.99 2.17 -3.82
N MET A 66 15.24 2.61 -2.82
CA MET A 66 14.16 3.58 -3.00
C MET A 66 14.60 4.96 -2.51
N PRO A 67 14.25 6.06 -3.19
CA PRO A 67 14.53 7.37 -2.63
C PRO A 67 13.77 7.59 -1.30
N ALA A 68 14.34 8.37 -0.38
CA ALA A 68 13.75 8.58 0.95
C ALA A 68 12.38 9.28 0.90
N LEU A 69 12.16 10.17 -0.07
CA LEU A 69 10.91 10.90 -0.21
C LEU A 69 9.69 9.97 -0.42
N PRO A 70 9.69 9.05 -1.40
CA PRO A 70 8.73 7.94 -1.51
C PRO A 70 8.45 7.22 -0.20
N LEU A 71 9.49 6.87 0.56
CA LEU A 71 9.35 6.15 1.82
C LEU A 71 8.69 7.00 2.91
N TRP A 72 9.01 8.30 2.98
CA TRP A 72 8.34 9.23 3.89
C TRP A 72 6.87 9.43 3.53
N ILE A 73 6.56 9.57 2.24
CA ILE A 73 5.18 9.69 1.75
C ILE A 73 4.37 8.46 2.17
N ALA A 74 4.90 7.25 1.93
CA ALA A 74 4.26 6.01 2.36
C ALA A 74 4.11 5.90 3.89
N TYR A 75 5.14 6.33 4.64
CA TYR A 75 5.10 6.36 6.10
C TYR A 75 3.94 7.24 6.61
N PHE A 76 3.85 8.49 6.17
CA PHE A 76 2.82 9.41 6.66
C PHE A 76 1.41 8.92 6.34
N ALA A 77 1.21 8.36 5.15
CA ALA A 77 -0.06 7.79 4.75
C ALA A 77 -0.44 6.60 5.65
N THR A 78 0.49 5.66 5.83
CA THR A 78 0.29 4.49 6.72
C THR A 78 0.03 4.92 8.17
N MET A 79 0.74 5.93 8.68
CA MET A 79 0.53 6.40 10.04
C MET A 79 -0.81 7.10 10.23
N LEU A 80 -1.31 7.82 9.21
CA LEU A 80 -2.63 8.43 9.28
C LEU A 80 -3.72 7.37 9.50
N HIS A 81 -3.59 6.22 8.84
CA HIS A 81 -4.49 5.08 9.02
C HIS A 81 -4.44 4.53 10.45
N PHE A 82 -3.24 4.19 10.93
CA PHE A 82 -3.08 3.57 12.25
C PHE A 82 -3.40 4.51 13.41
N ILE A 83 -3.10 5.80 13.26
CA ILE A 83 -3.42 6.82 14.27
C ILE A 83 -4.93 7.00 14.36
N GLY A 84 -5.66 7.09 13.25
CA GLY A 84 -7.11 7.33 13.27
C GLY A 84 -7.86 6.33 14.16
N GLY A 85 -7.49 5.06 14.07
CA GLY A 85 -8.06 4.01 14.90
C GLY A 85 -7.56 4.04 16.35
N SER A 86 -6.27 4.32 16.53
CA SER A 86 -5.65 4.46 17.86
C SER A 86 -6.21 5.65 18.65
N LEU A 87 -6.92 6.59 18.03
CA LEU A 87 -7.63 7.66 18.75
C LEU A 87 -8.93 7.20 19.42
N GLY A 88 -9.34 5.93 19.25
CA GLY A 88 -10.51 5.34 19.90
C GLY A 88 -10.31 4.94 21.37
N ALA A 89 -11.29 4.20 21.89
CA ALA A 89 -11.39 3.67 23.25
C ALA A 89 -11.68 2.15 23.24
N ALA A 90 -11.27 1.42 24.30
CA ALA A 90 -11.33 -0.06 24.33
C ALA A 90 -12.76 -0.61 24.41
N ASP A 91 -13.68 0.25 24.82
CA ASP A 91 -15.09 0.04 24.99
C ASP A 91 -15.87 1.18 24.31
N SER A 92 -17.17 1.29 24.61
CA SER A 92 -17.97 2.46 24.23
C SER A 92 -17.58 3.66 25.10
N GLY A 93 -17.10 4.74 24.49
CA GLY A 93 -16.76 5.95 25.22
C GLY A 93 -15.75 6.85 24.52
N PRO A 94 -15.44 8.01 25.13
CA PRO A 94 -14.51 8.99 24.58
C PRO A 94 -13.06 8.50 24.57
N GLY A 95 -12.36 8.75 23.47
CA GLY A 95 -10.94 8.49 23.30
C GLY A 95 -10.04 9.46 24.09
N PRO A 96 -8.71 9.28 24.03
CA PRO A 96 -7.74 9.99 24.87
C PRO A 96 -7.65 11.51 24.61
N PHE A 97 -8.25 12.00 23.52
CA PHE A 97 -8.26 13.42 23.15
C PHE A 97 -9.64 14.08 23.27
N CYS A 98 -10.57 13.44 23.99
CA CYS A 98 -11.83 14.04 24.38
C CYS A 98 -11.68 14.74 25.74
N PHE A 99 -11.53 16.05 25.70
CA PHE A 99 -11.53 16.94 26.87
C PHE A 99 -12.94 17.39 27.25
N ASP A 100 -13.09 17.92 28.46
CA ASP A 100 -14.38 18.35 29.02
C ASP A 100 -15.15 19.29 28.08
N GLY A 101 -16.39 18.92 27.79
CA GLY A 101 -17.30 19.68 26.93
C GLY A 101 -17.21 19.36 25.44
N MET A 102 -16.21 18.60 24.98
CA MET A 102 -16.18 18.15 23.58
C MET A 102 -17.14 16.99 23.31
N GLN A 103 -17.65 16.97 22.09
CA GLN A 103 -18.41 15.84 21.54
C GLN A 103 -17.53 14.98 20.63
N PRO A 104 -17.77 13.67 20.57
CA PRO A 104 -17.20 12.82 19.53
C PRO A 104 -17.34 13.40 18.12
N GLY A 105 -16.24 13.42 17.37
CA GLY A 105 -16.16 14.04 16.04
C GLY A 105 -15.70 15.50 16.05
N GLU A 106 -15.48 16.10 17.22
CA GLU A 106 -14.81 17.40 17.31
C GLU A 106 -13.29 17.22 17.38
N TRP A 107 -12.57 17.76 16.40
CA TRP A 107 -11.11 17.72 16.33
C TRP A 107 -10.53 16.29 16.35
N LEU A 108 -9.85 15.92 17.44
CA LEU A 108 -9.26 14.58 17.66
C LEU A 108 -10.06 13.78 18.69
N CYS A 109 -11.19 14.31 19.19
CA CYS A 109 -12.07 13.57 20.08
C CYS A 109 -12.79 12.49 19.25
N ALA A 110 -12.27 11.28 19.32
CA ALA A 110 -12.88 10.10 18.72
C ALA A 110 -13.57 9.26 19.80
N ASP A 111 -14.43 8.34 19.40
CA ASP A 111 -15.15 7.46 20.33
C ASP A 111 -15.10 6.02 19.84
N GLY A 112 -15.20 5.11 20.81
CA GLY A 112 -15.45 3.71 20.54
C GLY A 112 -14.22 3.01 19.98
N VAL A 113 -14.38 1.72 19.72
CA VAL A 113 -13.27 0.84 19.30
C VAL A 113 -12.68 1.28 17.97
N ASN A 114 -13.48 1.85 17.07
CA ASN A 114 -13.06 2.26 15.72
C ASN A 114 -12.56 3.72 15.66
N GLY A 115 -12.58 4.48 16.75
CA GLY A 115 -11.98 5.82 16.80
C GLY A 115 -12.48 6.75 15.70
N MET A 116 -11.56 7.34 14.92
CA MET A 116 -11.90 8.29 13.85
C MET A 116 -12.80 7.68 12.77
N TYR A 117 -12.72 6.37 12.56
CA TYR A 117 -13.56 5.64 11.62
C TYR A 117 -15.01 5.55 12.07
N HIS A 118 -15.27 5.64 13.38
CA HIS A 118 -16.63 5.68 13.93
C HIS A 118 -17.24 7.08 13.85
N VAL A 119 -16.47 8.11 14.21
CA VAL A 119 -16.99 9.48 14.33
C VAL A 119 -17.01 10.26 13.01
N HIS A 120 -16.27 9.81 12.00
CA HIS A 120 -16.22 10.45 10.69
C HIS A 120 -16.42 9.42 9.56
N PRO A 121 -17.64 9.37 8.96
CA PRO A 121 -17.94 8.41 7.89
C PRO A 121 -17.04 8.52 6.64
N TRP A 122 -16.42 9.69 6.44
CA TRP A 122 -15.51 9.94 5.32
C TRP A 122 -14.06 9.56 5.61
N TRP A 123 -13.69 9.33 6.88
CA TRP A 123 -12.29 9.15 7.29
C TRP A 123 -11.66 7.97 6.57
N ASP A 124 -12.34 6.83 6.60
CA ASP A 124 -11.91 5.59 5.98
C ASP A 124 -11.58 5.77 4.49
N LYS A 125 -12.54 6.34 3.75
CA LYS A 125 -12.43 6.61 2.31
C LYS A 125 -11.30 7.57 1.98
N VAL A 126 -11.10 8.61 2.80
CA VAL A 126 -10.02 9.57 2.63
C VAL A 126 -8.67 8.90 2.87
N VAL A 127 -8.55 8.09 3.92
CA VAL A 127 -7.31 7.38 4.24
C VAL A 127 -6.96 6.38 3.14
N HIS A 128 -7.90 5.58 2.63
CA HIS A 128 -7.69 4.69 1.49
C HIS A 128 -7.19 5.46 0.26
N GLY A 129 -7.91 6.51 -0.15
CA GLY A 129 -7.53 7.32 -1.31
C GLY A 129 -6.17 8.01 -1.15
N MET A 130 -5.86 8.56 0.03
CA MET A 130 -4.56 9.19 0.32
C MET A 130 -3.43 8.17 0.35
N ASN A 131 -3.65 6.99 0.94
CA ASN A 131 -2.68 5.89 0.96
C ASN A 131 -2.36 5.42 -0.45
N SER A 132 -3.38 5.15 -1.26
CA SER A 132 -3.21 4.72 -2.63
C SER A 132 -2.55 5.79 -3.52
N THR A 133 -2.83 7.08 -3.26
CA THR A 133 -2.12 8.21 -3.89
C THR A 133 -0.63 8.20 -3.53
N ALA A 134 -0.33 8.13 -2.23
CA ALA A 134 1.02 8.12 -1.68
C ALA A 134 1.84 6.94 -2.23
N ILE A 135 1.26 5.74 -2.22
CA ILE A 135 1.87 4.50 -2.72
C ILE A 135 2.14 4.60 -4.22
N ALA A 136 1.19 5.10 -5.02
CA ALA A 136 1.38 5.28 -6.45
C ALA A 136 2.51 6.28 -6.78
N ILE A 137 2.58 7.41 -6.07
CA ILE A 137 3.68 8.39 -6.22
C ILE A 137 5.00 7.73 -5.84
N ALA A 138 5.05 7.05 -4.70
CA ALA A 138 6.23 6.39 -4.20
C ALA A 138 6.79 5.37 -5.20
N TRP A 139 5.94 4.50 -5.74
CA TRP A 139 6.34 3.50 -6.72
C TRP A 139 6.68 4.09 -8.08
N ALA A 140 5.96 5.11 -8.56
CA ALA A 140 6.29 5.76 -9.83
C ALA A 140 7.70 6.37 -9.79
N LEU A 141 8.02 7.12 -8.73
CA LEU A 141 9.35 7.68 -8.52
C LEU A 141 10.39 6.57 -8.29
N GLY A 142 10.05 5.54 -7.51
CA GLY A 142 10.92 4.40 -7.22
C GLY A 142 11.32 3.64 -8.48
N TRP A 143 10.36 3.25 -9.32
CA TRP A 143 10.63 2.58 -10.60
C TRP A 143 11.50 3.42 -11.53
N ARG A 144 11.33 4.74 -11.53
CA ARG A 144 12.17 5.65 -12.32
C ARG A 144 13.61 5.67 -11.87
N ARG A 145 13.87 5.78 -10.57
CA ARG A 145 15.24 5.80 -10.03
C ARG A 145 15.89 4.42 -10.14
N MET A 146 15.13 3.34 -9.98
CA MET A 146 15.61 1.99 -10.27
C MET A 146 15.94 1.81 -11.75
N SER A 147 15.15 2.41 -12.65
CA SER A 147 15.40 2.39 -14.09
C SER A 147 16.75 3.00 -14.42
N GLU A 148 17.02 4.21 -13.94
CA GLU A 148 18.30 4.90 -14.13
C GLU A 148 19.47 4.14 -13.49
N HIS A 149 19.30 3.63 -12.27
CA HIS A 149 20.36 2.92 -11.57
C HIS A 149 20.79 1.61 -12.25
N ASN A 150 19.85 0.91 -12.89
CA ASN A 150 20.10 -0.37 -13.54
C ASN A 150 20.20 -0.26 -15.08
N ASP A 151 20.33 0.96 -15.61
CA ASP A 151 20.36 1.24 -17.05
C ASP A 151 19.15 0.65 -17.82
N TRP A 152 17.99 0.57 -17.16
CA TRP A 152 16.75 0.19 -17.81
C TRP A 152 16.14 1.39 -18.53
N ASN A 153 15.56 1.15 -19.69
CA ASN A 153 14.83 2.15 -20.44
C ASN A 153 13.32 1.97 -20.29
N LEU A 154 12.80 2.21 -19.09
CA LEU A 154 11.36 2.13 -18.83
C LEU A 154 10.65 3.35 -19.44
N SER A 155 9.58 3.15 -20.20
CA SER A 155 8.76 4.25 -20.71
C SER A 155 7.90 4.87 -19.58
N PRO A 156 7.48 6.16 -19.70
CA PRO A 156 6.56 6.76 -18.72
C PRO A 156 5.27 5.99 -18.56
N ARG A 157 4.76 5.41 -19.66
CA ARG A 157 3.53 4.61 -19.66
C ARG A 157 3.70 3.32 -18.88
N THR A 158 4.84 2.63 -19.05
CA THR A 158 5.17 1.43 -18.30
C THR A 158 5.23 1.74 -16.81
N VAL A 159 5.95 2.79 -16.40
CA VAL A 159 6.05 3.19 -15.00
C VAL A 159 4.68 3.54 -14.43
N ALA A 160 3.88 4.32 -15.16
CA ALA A 160 2.53 4.70 -14.77
C ALA A 160 1.65 3.48 -14.54
N TYR A 161 1.62 2.55 -15.49
CA TYR A 161 0.85 1.31 -15.37
C TYR A 161 1.31 0.45 -14.19
N THR A 162 2.62 0.22 -14.06
CA THR A 162 3.19 -0.60 -12.98
C THR A 162 2.86 0.01 -11.60
N ALA A 163 3.03 1.32 -11.43
CA ALA A 163 2.74 2.01 -10.18
C ALA A 163 1.24 2.02 -9.85
N PHE A 164 0.38 2.26 -10.85
CA PHE A 164 -1.08 2.21 -10.69
C PHE A 164 -1.54 0.81 -10.29
N SER A 165 -1.14 -0.20 -11.06
CA SER A 165 -1.52 -1.59 -10.83
C SER A 165 -1.04 -2.10 -9.47
N LEU A 166 0.19 -1.75 -9.07
CA LEU A 166 0.72 -2.12 -7.76
C LEU A 166 0.01 -1.40 -6.61
N SER A 167 -0.37 -0.14 -6.78
CA SER A 167 -1.11 0.60 -5.76
C SER A 167 -2.51 -0.01 -5.53
N VAL A 168 -3.27 -0.26 -6.61
CA VAL A 168 -4.57 -0.93 -6.52
C VAL A 168 -4.44 -2.33 -5.93
N ALA A 169 -3.40 -3.07 -6.31
CA ALA A 169 -3.14 -4.41 -5.76
C ALA A 169 -2.87 -4.38 -4.25
N ILE A 170 -2.19 -3.35 -3.75
CA ILE A 170 -1.98 -3.16 -2.30
C ILE A 170 -3.31 -2.84 -1.61
N GLY A 171 -4.16 -1.98 -2.18
CA GLY A 171 -5.52 -1.71 -1.67
C GLY A 171 -6.36 -2.99 -1.54
N VAL A 172 -6.41 -3.79 -2.61
CA VAL A 172 -7.08 -5.11 -2.57
C VAL A 172 -6.48 -6.03 -1.49
N ALA A 173 -5.17 -6.02 -1.30
CA ALA A 173 -4.54 -6.82 -0.25
C ALA A 173 -4.88 -6.33 1.16
N TYR A 174 -5.07 -5.02 1.36
CA TYR A 174 -5.59 -4.45 2.60
C TYR A 174 -7.02 -4.94 2.87
N GLU A 175 -7.92 -4.85 1.89
CA GLU A 175 -9.30 -5.34 2.05
C GLU A 175 -9.35 -6.85 2.37
N VAL A 176 -8.48 -7.65 1.75
CA VAL A 176 -8.36 -9.08 2.08
C VAL A 176 -7.86 -9.28 3.51
N TYR A 177 -6.93 -8.46 3.98
CA TYR A 177 -6.46 -8.51 5.35
C TYR A 177 -7.60 -8.22 6.35
N GLU A 178 -8.45 -7.22 6.06
CA GLU A 178 -9.63 -6.92 6.88
C GLU A 178 -10.67 -8.04 6.86
N PHE A 179 -10.99 -8.56 5.66
CA PHE A 179 -11.88 -9.70 5.48
C PHE A 179 -11.39 -10.95 6.23
N PHE A 180 -10.10 -11.27 6.11
CA PHE A 180 -9.50 -12.42 6.79
C PHE A 180 -9.56 -12.26 8.30
N GLY A 181 -9.25 -11.07 8.81
CA GLY A 181 -9.27 -10.85 10.24
C GLY A 181 -10.67 -10.93 10.84
N LYS A 182 -11.72 -10.51 10.11
CA LYS A 182 -13.11 -10.80 10.48
C LYS A 182 -13.38 -12.31 10.52
N THR A 183 -13.02 -13.02 9.46
CA THR A 183 -13.35 -14.44 9.27
C THR A 183 -12.63 -15.36 10.27
N MET A 184 -11.37 -15.05 10.59
CA MET A 184 -10.50 -15.93 11.39
C MET A 184 -10.37 -15.53 12.84
N PHE A 185 -10.52 -14.23 13.15
CA PHE A 185 -10.34 -13.73 14.50
C PHE A 185 -11.63 -13.16 15.10
N GLN A 186 -12.75 -13.09 14.35
CA GLN A 186 -14.06 -12.58 14.80
C GLN A 186 -14.00 -11.18 15.44
N THR A 187 -12.95 -10.41 15.15
CA THR A 187 -12.60 -9.18 15.88
C THR A 187 -12.81 -7.90 15.07
N ILE A 188 -13.27 -8.01 13.82
CA ILE A 188 -13.23 -6.89 12.87
C ILE A 188 -14.64 -6.56 12.40
N ASP A 189 -15.27 -5.60 13.07
CA ASP A 189 -16.49 -4.94 12.61
C ASP A 189 -16.16 -3.52 12.09
N GLN A 190 -15.23 -3.46 11.12
CA GLN A 190 -15.14 -2.36 10.16
C GLN A 190 -15.66 -2.79 8.76
N GLY A 191 -15.79 -4.11 8.53
CA GLY A 191 -15.98 -4.68 7.20
C GLY A 191 -17.40 -5.15 6.89
N GLY A 192 -18.02 -4.47 5.93
CA GLY A 192 -19.24 -4.88 5.22
C GLY A 192 -19.12 -4.54 3.74
N TYR A 193 -20.03 -5.07 2.92
CA TYR A 193 -19.97 -4.92 1.46
C TYR A 193 -19.76 -3.46 1.01
N VAL A 194 -20.60 -2.55 1.52
CA VAL A 194 -20.53 -1.13 1.15
C VAL A 194 -19.20 -0.50 1.56
N ASN A 195 -18.63 -0.88 2.72
CA ASN A 195 -17.35 -0.34 3.17
C ASN A 195 -16.25 -0.73 2.19
N THR A 196 -16.01 -2.03 2.06
CA THR A 196 -14.97 -2.60 1.20
C THR A 196 -15.12 -2.16 -0.26
N ALA A 197 -16.33 -2.19 -0.81
CA ALA A 197 -16.53 -1.81 -2.21
C ALA A 197 -16.23 -0.32 -2.45
N SER A 198 -16.56 0.55 -1.49
CA SER A 198 -16.24 1.98 -1.58
C SER A 198 -14.77 2.28 -1.25
N ASP A 199 -14.09 1.47 -0.44
CA ASP A 199 -12.64 1.55 -0.24
C ASP A 199 -11.87 1.21 -1.51
N LEU A 200 -12.28 0.16 -2.22
CA LEU A 200 -11.70 -0.19 -3.52
C LEU A 200 -11.83 0.97 -4.53
N VAL A 201 -12.97 1.68 -4.53
CA VAL A 201 -13.16 2.88 -5.36
C VAL A 201 -12.18 3.98 -4.95
N SER A 202 -12.08 4.28 -3.66
CA SER A 202 -11.14 5.26 -3.12
C SER A 202 -9.69 4.92 -3.47
N ASP A 203 -9.31 3.64 -3.37
CA ASP A 203 -7.99 3.16 -3.74
C ASP A 203 -7.68 3.34 -5.22
N MET A 204 -8.64 3.01 -6.09
CA MET A 204 -8.49 3.23 -7.53
C MET A 204 -8.34 4.71 -7.88
N LEU A 205 -9.18 5.57 -7.30
CA LEU A 205 -9.10 7.02 -7.54
C LEU A 205 -7.77 7.58 -7.02
N GLY A 206 -7.37 7.18 -5.81
CA GLY A 206 -6.10 7.57 -5.21
C GLY A 206 -4.90 7.13 -6.06
N ALA A 207 -4.87 5.86 -6.46
CA ALA A 207 -3.82 5.34 -7.34
C ALA A 207 -3.73 6.12 -8.66
N GLY A 208 -4.88 6.44 -9.27
CA GLY A 208 -4.97 7.24 -10.47
C GLY A 208 -4.39 8.65 -10.28
N LEU A 209 -4.82 9.34 -9.23
CA LEU A 209 -4.31 10.68 -8.87
C LEU A 209 -2.80 10.67 -8.62
N GLY A 210 -2.29 9.68 -7.89
CA GLY A 210 -0.87 9.56 -7.59
C GLY A 210 -0.01 9.34 -8.84
N VAL A 211 -0.47 8.50 -9.77
CA VAL A 211 0.22 8.29 -11.05
C VAL A 211 0.14 9.53 -11.94
N LEU A 212 -1.01 10.21 -11.99
CA LEU A 212 -1.14 11.48 -12.72
C LEU A 212 -0.18 12.54 -12.17
N PHE A 213 -0.12 12.70 -10.84
CA PHE A 213 0.82 13.59 -10.18
C PHE A 213 2.26 13.25 -10.57
N ALA A 214 2.67 11.99 -10.39
CA ALA A 214 4.03 11.57 -10.73
C ALA A 214 4.33 11.74 -12.23
N HIS A 215 3.34 11.55 -13.10
CA HIS A 215 3.48 11.73 -14.54
C HIS A 215 3.89 13.16 -14.91
N PHE A 216 3.23 14.16 -14.31
CA PHE A 216 3.50 15.57 -14.61
C PHE A 216 4.68 16.15 -13.83
N TYR A 217 4.91 15.70 -12.60
CA TYR A 217 5.88 16.31 -11.69
C TYR A 217 7.24 15.61 -11.66
N ASP A 218 7.37 14.36 -12.12
CA ASP A 218 8.68 13.72 -12.21
C ASP A 218 9.48 14.25 -13.41
N PRO A 219 10.61 14.96 -13.20
CA PRO A 219 11.40 15.51 -14.29
C PRO A 219 11.94 14.44 -15.24
N MET A 220 12.14 13.21 -14.75
CA MET A 220 12.65 12.08 -15.54
C MET A 220 11.69 11.63 -16.65
N ASN A 221 10.40 11.99 -16.57
CA ASN A 221 9.45 11.68 -17.64
C ASN A 221 9.73 12.49 -18.92
N LYS A 222 10.36 13.66 -18.81
CA LYS A 222 10.65 14.54 -19.95
C LYS A 222 11.85 14.06 -20.77
N THR A 223 12.75 13.29 -20.15
CA THR A 223 14.00 12.83 -20.76
C THR A 223 13.97 11.35 -21.16
N SER A 224 12.94 10.59 -20.75
CA SER A 224 12.84 9.17 -21.06
C SER A 224 12.43 8.90 -22.51
N SER A 225 12.94 7.81 -23.11
CA SER A 225 12.54 7.42 -24.46
C SER A 225 11.06 7.00 -24.49
N SER A 226 10.30 7.55 -25.44
CA SER A 226 8.87 7.25 -25.63
C SER A 226 8.64 5.94 -26.38
N THR A 227 9.69 5.32 -26.91
CA THR A 227 9.62 4.28 -27.93
C THR A 227 9.36 2.87 -27.38
N GLY A 228 9.51 2.64 -26.07
CA GLY A 228 9.04 1.41 -25.39
C GLY A 228 9.51 0.08 -26.00
N GLY A 229 10.55 0.09 -26.83
CA GLY A 229 11.00 -1.05 -27.63
C GLY A 229 11.88 -2.04 -26.89
N ASP A 230 12.37 -1.67 -25.71
CA ASP A 230 13.26 -2.52 -24.92
C ASP A 230 12.47 -3.55 -24.11
N LYS A 231 13.02 -4.77 -24.03
CA LYS A 231 12.44 -5.85 -23.25
C LYS A 231 12.34 -5.43 -21.78
N LEU A 232 11.14 -5.53 -21.20
CA LEU A 232 10.92 -5.21 -19.79
C LEU A 232 11.84 -6.04 -18.89
N PRO A 233 12.46 -5.42 -17.86
CA PRO A 233 13.17 -6.13 -16.82
C PRO A 233 12.28 -7.18 -16.17
N THR A 234 12.90 -8.27 -15.69
CA THR A 234 12.16 -9.37 -15.06
C THR A 234 11.38 -8.88 -13.84
N GLN A 235 11.94 -7.94 -13.07
CA GLN A 235 11.31 -7.34 -11.90
C GLN A 235 9.99 -6.66 -12.27
N VAL A 236 10.00 -5.78 -13.27
CA VAL A 236 8.78 -5.09 -13.75
C VAL A 236 7.77 -6.10 -14.32
N THR A 237 8.25 -7.10 -15.06
CA THR A 237 7.41 -8.15 -15.63
C THR A 237 6.70 -8.96 -14.55
N LEU A 238 7.43 -9.40 -13.52
CA LEU A 238 6.88 -10.18 -12.42
C LEU A 238 5.91 -9.34 -11.59
N THR A 239 6.23 -8.07 -11.32
CA THR A 239 5.30 -7.16 -10.65
C THR A 239 3.99 -7.05 -11.41
N ASN A 240 4.04 -6.74 -12.71
CA ASN A 240 2.82 -6.58 -13.52
C ASN A 240 2.00 -7.87 -13.61
N ILE A 241 2.67 -9.03 -13.72
CA ILE A 241 1.98 -10.33 -13.71
C ILE A 241 1.31 -10.58 -12.36
N ALA A 242 2.00 -10.27 -11.25
CA ALA A 242 1.50 -10.45 -9.90
C ALA A 242 0.27 -9.58 -9.63
N THR A 243 0.33 -8.31 -10.03
CA THR A 243 -0.66 -7.29 -9.68
C THR A 243 -1.85 -7.26 -10.64
N PHE A 244 -1.72 -7.83 -11.84
CA PHE A 244 -2.79 -7.78 -12.84
C PHE A 244 -4.11 -8.40 -12.38
N PRO A 245 -4.17 -9.62 -11.79
CA PRO A 245 -5.43 -10.18 -11.31
C PRO A 245 -6.08 -9.32 -10.22
N LEU A 246 -5.29 -8.74 -9.33
CA LEU A 246 -5.78 -7.87 -8.26
C LEU A 246 -6.33 -6.56 -8.84
N LEU A 247 -5.63 -5.96 -9.82
CA LEU A 247 -6.11 -4.79 -10.54
C LEU A 247 -7.45 -5.06 -11.22
N VAL A 248 -7.58 -6.21 -11.90
CA VAL A 248 -8.81 -6.59 -12.58
C VAL A 248 -9.95 -6.74 -11.58
N ILE A 249 -9.75 -7.48 -10.49
CA ILE A 249 -10.84 -7.69 -9.52
C ILE A 249 -11.22 -6.39 -8.80
N GLY A 250 -10.24 -5.59 -8.36
CA GLY A 250 -10.50 -4.29 -7.74
C GLY A 250 -11.27 -3.34 -8.68
N THR A 251 -10.96 -3.38 -9.98
CA THR A 251 -11.69 -2.62 -11.01
C THR A 251 -13.12 -3.12 -11.18
N VAL A 252 -13.31 -4.43 -11.32
CA VAL A 252 -14.64 -5.02 -11.51
C VAL A 252 -15.54 -4.71 -10.31
N LEU A 253 -15.04 -4.89 -9.09
CA LEU A 253 -15.80 -4.66 -7.86
C LEU A 253 -16.13 -3.18 -7.66
N SER A 254 -15.19 -2.27 -7.97
CA SER A 254 -15.44 -0.83 -7.95
C SER A 254 -16.51 -0.41 -8.95
N LEU A 255 -16.46 -0.94 -10.17
CA LEU A 255 -17.46 -0.64 -11.21
C LEU A 255 -18.82 -1.27 -10.88
N ASP A 256 -18.84 -2.47 -10.32
CA ASP A 256 -20.07 -3.12 -9.84
C ASP A 256 -20.77 -2.25 -8.79
N PHE A 257 -20.01 -1.75 -7.82
CA PHE A 257 -20.54 -0.85 -6.80
C PHE A 257 -21.07 0.47 -7.39
N LEU A 258 -20.29 1.12 -8.25
CA LEU A 258 -20.63 2.45 -8.78
C LEU A 258 -21.75 2.43 -9.83
N LEU A 259 -21.78 1.41 -10.68
CA LEU A 259 -22.64 1.39 -11.87
C LEU A 259 -23.81 0.41 -11.76
N LEU A 260 -23.65 -0.64 -10.97
CA LEU A 260 -24.62 -1.73 -10.86
C LEU A 260 -25.17 -1.89 -9.44
N SER A 261 -24.78 -1.02 -8.51
CA SER A 261 -25.16 -1.09 -7.09
C SER A 261 -24.91 -2.48 -6.49
N GLY A 262 -23.80 -3.12 -6.88
CA GLY A 262 -23.44 -4.44 -6.39
C GLY A 262 -24.14 -5.61 -7.05
N GLY A 263 -24.80 -5.41 -8.20
CA GLY A 263 -25.56 -6.45 -8.88
C GLY A 263 -24.76 -7.70 -9.29
N ILE A 264 -23.45 -7.59 -9.57
CA ILE A 264 -22.60 -8.74 -9.94
C ILE A 264 -22.37 -9.65 -8.74
N VAL A 265 -22.08 -9.08 -7.56
CA VAL A 265 -21.84 -9.86 -6.34
C VAL A 265 -23.04 -9.93 -5.41
N SER A 266 -24.18 -9.35 -5.81
CA SER A 266 -25.41 -9.27 -5.01
C SER A 266 -25.19 -8.66 -3.61
N GLU A 267 -24.29 -7.67 -3.52
CA GLU A 267 -23.88 -7.04 -2.25
C GLU A 267 -23.33 -8.05 -1.20
N ASP A 268 -22.88 -9.22 -1.63
CA ASP A 268 -22.39 -10.28 -0.75
C ASP A 268 -20.94 -9.98 -0.32
N TYR A 269 -20.79 -9.71 0.98
CA TYR A 269 -19.50 -9.42 1.60
C TYR A 269 -18.53 -10.61 1.60
N ASP A 270 -19.04 -11.84 1.73
CA ASP A 270 -18.20 -13.03 1.71
C ASP A 270 -17.73 -13.33 0.29
N LEU A 271 -18.60 -13.13 -0.70
CA LEU A 271 -18.25 -13.31 -2.11
C LEU A 271 -17.17 -12.32 -2.54
N ILE A 272 -17.29 -11.02 -2.22
CA ILE A 272 -16.27 -10.02 -2.58
C ILE A 272 -14.91 -10.36 -1.92
N GLY A 273 -14.92 -10.76 -0.64
CA GLY A 273 -13.72 -11.19 0.08
C GLY A 273 -13.03 -12.40 -0.57
N GLN A 274 -13.82 -13.42 -0.94
CA GLN A 274 -13.32 -14.61 -1.63
C GLN A 274 -12.77 -14.31 -3.03
N LEU A 275 -13.43 -13.44 -3.80
CA LEU A 275 -12.96 -13.03 -5.12
C LEU A 275 -11.61 -12.30 -5.03
N MET A 276 -11.47 -11.38 -4.08
CA MET A 276 -10.21 -10.67 -3.85
C MET A 276 -9.10 -11.64 -3.40
N LEU A 277 -9.37 -12.52 -2.45
CA LEU A 277 -8.40 -13.53 -2.01
C LEU A 277 -8.00 -14.48 -3.15
N GLY A 278 -8.97 -14.93 -3.95
CA GLY A 278 -8.73 -15.73 -5.14
C GLY A 278 -7.79 -15.04 -6.13
N SER A 279 -7.94 -13.73 -6.33
CA SER A 279 -7.05 -12.95 -7.22
C SER A 279 -5.59 -12.95 -6.75
N ILE A 280 -5.33 -12.95 -5.43
CA ILE A 280 -3.98 -13.06 -4.87
C ILE A 280 -3.36 -14.42 -5.23
N PHE A 281 -4.12 -15.51 -5.05
CA PHE A 281 -3.64 -16.86 -5.42
C PHE A 281 -3.37 -16.99 -6.92
N VAL A 282 -4.24 -16.42 -7.76
CA VAL A 282 -4.01 -16.38 -9.21
C VAL A 282 -2.72 -15.62 -9.53
N GLY A 283 -2.50 -14.44 -8.93
CA GLY A 283 -1.25 -13.68 -9.08
C GLY A 283 -0.01 -14.49 -8.72
N MET A 284 -0.03 -15.16 -7.55
CA MET A 284 1.08 -16.02 -7.11
C MET A 284 1.33 -17.19 -8.07
N ALA A 285 0.27 -17.84 -8.56
CA ALA A 285 0.39 -18.94 -9.51
C ALA A 285 1.01 -18.48 -10.84
N LEU A 286 0.62 -17.30 -11.34
CA LEU A 286 1.17 -16.73 -12.56
C LEU A 286 2.67 -16.39 -12.42
N ILE A 287 3.09 -15.84 -11.28
CA ILE A 287 4.50 -15.61 -10.96
C ILE A 287 5.27 -16.93 -10.96
N ALA A 288 4.77 -17.95 -10.25
CA ALA A 288 5.42 -19.25 -10.15
C ALA A 288 5.57 -19.89 -11.53
N GLY A 289 4.52 -19.84 -12.35
CA GLY A 289 4.55 -20.30 -13.74
C GLY A 289 5.59 -19.56 -14.57
N ARG A 290 5.69 -18.23 -14.43
CA ARG A 290 6.67 -17.43 -15.17
C ARG A 290 8.11 -17.76 -14.78
N ILE A 291 8.37 -17.93 -13.49
CA ILE A 291 9.70 -18.33 -12.98
C ILE A 291 10.07 -19.73 -13.48
N ALA A 292 9.12 -20.68 -13.46
CA ALA A 292 9.34 -22.03 -13.98
C ALA A 292 9.68 -22.03 -15.47
N GLN A 293 8.95 -21.25 -16.28
CA GLN A 293 9.23 -21.08 -17.72
C GLN A 293 10.63 -20.50 -17.97
N GLN A 294 11.02 -19.48 -17.21
CA GLN A 294 12.37 -18.89 -17.31
C GLN A 294 13.46 -19.89 -16.95
N SER A 295 13.26 -20.70 -15.89
CA SER A 295 14.19 -21.75 -15.49
C SER A 295 14.35 -22.81 -16.58
N GLN A 296 13.24 -23.27 -17.18
CA GLN A 296 13.27 -24.26 -18.27
C GLN A 296 13.96 -23.71 -19.52
N ALA A 297 13.66 -22.47 -19.92
CA ALA A 297 14.28 -21.83 -21.08
C ALA A 297 15.80 -21.60 -20.91
N ASN A 298 16.26 -21.41 -19.67
CA ASN A 298 17.69 -21.33 -19.37
C ASN A 298 18.37 -22.70 -19.43
N LYS A 299 17.69 -23.75 -18.95
CA LYS A 299 18.19 -25.14 -19.04
C LYS A 299 18.28 -25.63 -20.49
N SER A 300 17.39 -25.21 -21.38
CA SER A 300 17.43 -25.59 -22.79
C SER A 300 18.49 -24.85 -23.62
N LYS A 301 19.13 -23.83 -23.04
CA LYS A 301 20.18 -23.02 -23.69
C LYS A 301 21.59 -23.34 -23.17
N ALA A 302 21.69 -24.10 -22.08
CA ALA A 302 22.95 -24.59 -21.51
C ALA A 302 23.26 -25.98 -22.08
#